data_AF-A0A0G0I3H2-F1
#
_entry.id   AF-A0A0G0I3H2-F1
#
_cell.length_a   1.000
_cell.length_b   1.000
_cell.length_c   1.000
_cell.angle_alpha   90.00
_cell.angle_beta   90.00
_cell.angle_gamma   90.00
#
_symmetry.space_group_name_H-M   'P 1'
#
loop_
_entity.id
_entity.type
_entity.pdbx_description
1 polymer ?
#
loop_
_entity_poly.entity_id
_entity_poly.type
_entity_poly.pdbx_seq_one_letter_code
_entity_poly.pdbx_strand_id
1 'polypeptide(L)' 'MSRTTEVLSISLSPKEFNLISKLAQKEGRSRSQLIREALRQYQISCDWHYLQGIGERVAIRLGIETEEDVERIAG' A
#
# COMPACT_ATOMS: atom_id res chain seq x y z
N MET A 1 -4.91 25.69 -18.31
CA MET A 1 -4.93 24.35 -17.66
C MET A 1 -4.55 24.53 -16.21
N SER A 2 -5.41 24.12 -15.28
CA SER A 2 -5.14 24.16 -13.84
C SER A 2 -4.12 23.09 -13.44
N ARG A 3 -3.26 23.40 -12.47
CA ARG A 3 -2.38 22.40 -11.85
C ARG A 3 -3.23 21.31 -11.21
N THR A 4 -2.87 20.05 -11.40
CA THR A 4 -3.50 18.88 -10.77
C THR A 4 -2.80 18.43 -9.48
N THR A 5 -1.96 19.30 -8.87
CA THR A 5 -1.15 18.95 -7.71
C THR A 5 -1.23 19.99 -6.60
N GLU A 6 -1.57 19.52 -5.41
CA GLU A 6 -1.55 20.26 -4.15
C GLU A 6 -0.21 20.08 -3.41
N VAL A 7 0.15 21.06 -2.57
CA VAL A 7 1.38 21.00 -1.75
C VAL A 7 1.06 20.39 -0.39
N LEU A 8 1.85 19.39 0.00
CA LEU A 8 1.83 18.80 1.34
C LEU A 8 3.13 19.17 2.06
N SER A 9 3.01 19.82 3.21
CA SER A 9 4.12 20.11 4.12
C SER A 9 4.04 19.19 5.34
N ILE A 10 5.13 18.49 5.66
CA ILE A 10 5.22 17.58 6.80
C ILE A 10 6.52 17.82 7.57
N SER A 11 6.45 17.69 8.89
CA SER A 11 7.62 17.69 9.76
C SER A 11 8.16 16.28 9.90
N LEU A 12 9.48 16.12 9.77
CA LEU A 12 10.19 14.85 9.90
C LEU A 12 11.35 15.03 10.88
N SER A 13 11.70 13.96 11.59
CA SER A 13 12.96 13.95 12.34
C SER A 13 14.16 14.06 11.37
N PRO A 14 15.32 14.58 11.83
CA PRO A 14 16.52 14.62 10.99
C PRO A 14 16.91 13.24 10.44
N LYS A 15 16.65 12.17 11.20
CA LYS A 15 16.92 10.79 10.80
C LYS A 15 16.06 10.36 9.60
N GLU A 16 14.75 10.60 9.67
CA GLU A 16 13.80 10.26 8.61
C GLU A 16 14.08 11.05 7.33
N PHE A 17 14.34 12.36 7.47
CA PHE A 17 14.66 13.21 6.33
C PHE A 17 15.93 12.73 5.60
N ASN A 18 16.96 12.35 6.35
CA ASN A 18 18.19 11.80 5.79
C ASN A 18 17.97 10.45 5.11
N LEU A 19 17.13 9.58 5.70
CA LEU A 19 16.77 8.29 5.10
C LEU A 19 16.07 8.49 3.74
N ILE A 20 15.04 9.34 3.68
CA ILE A 20 14.31 9.66 2.45
C ILE A 20 15.26 10.21 1.40
N SER A 21 16.16 11.12 1.80
CA SER A 21 17.12 11.74 0.87
C SER A 21 18.10 10.71 0.29
N LYS A 22 18.63 9.82 1.12
CA LYS A 22 19.54 8.73 0.68
C LYS A 22 18.85 7.74 -0.25
N LEU A 23 17.62 7.33 0.07
CA LEU A 23 16.85 6.40 -0.76
C LEU A 23 16.51 7.01 -2.11
N ALA A 24 16.02 8.25 -2.11
CA ALA A 24 15.71 8.98 -3.33
C ALA A 24 16.94 9.11 -4.25
N GLN A 25 18.10 9.43 -3.68
CA GLN A 25 19.37 9.50 -4.41
C GLN A 25 19.78 8.13 -4.97
N LYS A 26 19.74 7.07 -4.15
CA LYS A 26 20.09 5.70 -4.55
C LYS A 26 19.24 5.22 -5.73
N GLU A 27 17.97 5.61 -5.77
CA GLU A 27 17.01 5.18 -6.78
C GLU A 27 16.88 6.17 -7.95
N GLY A 28 17.68 7.23 -7.98
CA GLY A 28 17.67 8.22 -9.06
C GLY A 28 16.35 8.97 -9.22
N ARG A 29 15.56 9.12 -8.13
CA ARG A 29 14.25 9.77 -8.15
C ARG A 29 14.15 10.91 -7.15
N SER A 30 13.16 11.79 -7.32
CA SER A 30 12.91 12.87 -6.36
C SER A 30 12.29 12.34 -5.06
N ARG A 31 12.53 13.05 -3.95
CA ARG A 31 11.92 12.75 -2.64
C ARG A 31 10.39 12.70 -2.72
N SER A 32 9.78 13.64 -3.45
CA SER A 32 8.32 13.67 -3.64
C SER A 32 7.80 12.49 -4.45
N GLN A 33 8.55 11.98 -5.44
CA GLN A 33 8.18 10.74 -6.13
C GLN A 33 8.27 9.54 -5.19
N LEU A 34 9.35 9.44 -4.40
CA LEU A 34 9.51 8.36 -3.43
C LEU A 34 8.38 8.35 -2.40
N ILE A 35 8.03 9.50 -1.83
CA ILE A 35 6.95 9.62 -0.83
C ILE A 35 5.59 9.28 -1.44
N ARG A 36 5.29 9.76 -2.65
CA ARG A 36 4.03 9.41 -3.32
C ARG A 36 3.92 7.92 -3.61
N GLU A 37 5.02 7.28 -4.00
CA GLU A 37 5.02 5.83 -4.23
C GLU A 37 4.83 5.06 -2.92
N ALA A 38 5.53 5.46 -1.85
CA ALA A 38 5.34 4.87 -0.53
C ALA A 38 3.89 4.98 -0.05
N LEU A 39 3.21 6.11 -0.31
CA LEU A 39 1.80 6.29 0.01
C LEU A 39 0.88 5.34 -0.77
N ARG A 40 1.15 5.12 -2.06
CA ARG A 40 0.37 4.16 -2.87
C ARG A 40 0.55 2.73 -2.37
N GLN A 41 1.78 2.34 -2.09
CA GLN A 41 2.08 1.01 -1.56
C GLN A 41 1.42 0.80 -0.18
N TYR A 42 1.43 1.83 0.67
CA TYR A 42 0.72 1.80 1.95
C TYR A 42 -0.79 1.60 1.76
N GLN A 43 -1.42 2.33 0.83
CA GLN A 43 -2.85 2.17 0.54
C GLN A 43 -3.17 0.74 0.08
N ILE A 44 -2.41 0.19 -0.89
CA ILE A 44 -2.61 -1.17 -1.39
C ILE A 44 -2.49 -2.19 -0.25
N SER A 45 -1.51 -2.02 0.65
CA SER A 45 -1.34 -2.90 1.81
C SER A 45 -2.54 -2.82 2.77
N CYS A 46 -3.06 -1.62 3.03
CA CYS A 46 -4.26 -1.44 3.86
C CYS A 46 -5.48 -2.11 3.23
N ASP A 47 -5.69 -1.93 1.92
CA ASP A 47 -6.79 -2.53 1.18
C ASP A 47 -6.71 -4.06 1.19
N TRP A 48 -5.50 -4.61 1.00
CA TRP A 48 -5.27 -6.05 1.07
C TRP A 48 -5.61 -6.62 2.45
N HIS A 49 -5.15 -5.98 3.52
CA HIS A 49 -5.49 -6.41 4.88
C HIS A 49 -6.99 -6.37 5.16
N TYR A 50 -7.68 -5.34 4.65
CA TYR A 50 -9.12 -5.24 4.77
C TYR A 50 -9.84 -6.38 4.03
N LEU A 51 -9.46 -6.64 2.78
CA LEU A 51 -10.03 -7.72 1.97
C LEU A 51 -9.74 -9.09 2.57
N GLN A 52 -8.54 -9.32 3.09
CA GLN A 52 -8.18 -10.56 3.77
C GLN A 52 -9.10 -10.84 4.96
N GLY A 53 -9.38 -9.82 5.79
CA GLY A 53 -10.31 -9.97 6.91
C GLY A 53 -11.76 -10.23 6.47
N ILE A 54 -12.20 -9.69 5.33
CA ILE A 54 -13.49 -10.07 4.72
C ILE A 54 -13.45 -11.52 4.27
N GLY A 55 -12.40 -11.90 3.54
CA GLY A 55 -12.20 -13.25 3.01
C GLY A 55 -12.25 -14.30 4.11
N GLU A 56 -11.56 -14.07 5.22
CA GLU A 56 -11.56 -14.96 6.38
C GLU A 56 -12.97 -15.15 6.96
N ARG A 57 -13.74 -14.08 7.14
CA ARG A 57 -15.13 -14.17 7.62
C ARG A 57 -16.04 -14.92 6.64
N VAL A 58 -15.84 -14.72 5.34
CA VAL A 58 -16.60 -15.40 4.30
C VAL A 58 -16.23 -16.89 4.25
N ALA A 59 -14.95 -17.22 4.33
CA ALA A 59 -14.45 -18.58 4.35
C ALA A 59 -15.01 -19.37 5.55
N ILE A 60 -14.95 -18.79 6.75
CA ILE A 60 -15.55 -19.39 7.96
C ILE A 60 -17.06 -19.62 7.78
N ARG A 61 -17.78 -18.64 7.23
CA ARG A 61 -19.22 -18.76 7.00
C ARG A 61 -19.57 -19.86 6.00
N LEU A 62 -18.76 -20.02 4.96
CA LEU A 62 -18.99 -20.97 3.87
C LEU A 62 -18.30 -22.33 4.10
N GLY A 63 -17.57 -22.49 5.20
CA GLY A 63 -16.81 -23.70 5.49
C GLY A 63 -15.70 -23.97 4.47
N ILE A 64 -15.09 -22.91 3.92
CA ILE A 64 -13.99 -23.02 2.95
C ILE A 64 -12.69 -23.13 3.75
N GLU A 65 -12.02 -24.27 3.64
CA GLU A 65 -10.77 -24.53 4.37
C GLU A 65 -9.59 -24.80 3.45
N THR A 66 -9.86 -25.23 2.21
CA THR A 66 -8.82 -25.62 1.26
C THR A 66 -8.91 -24.87 -0.07
N GLU A 67 -7.86 -25.00 -0.87
CA GLU A 67 -7.82 -24.43 -2.22
C GLU A 67 -8.84 -25.11 -3.15
N GLU A 68 -9.09 -26.40 -2.96
CA GLU A 68 -10.14 -27.13 -3.69
C GLU A 68 -11.56 -26.62 -3.38
N ASP A 69 -11.82 -26.16 -2.16
CA ASP A 69 -13.10 -25.52 -1.82
C ASP A 69 -13.30 -24.18 -2.55
N VAL A 70 -12.22 -23.44 -2.76
CA VAL A 70 -12.23 -22.21 -3.54
C VAL A 70 -12.50 -22.51 -5.01
N GLU A 71 -11.80 -23.49 -5.58
CA GLU A 71 -11.97 -23.93 -6.97
C GLU A 71 -13.41 -24.38 -7.24
N ARG A 72 -14.04 -25.09 -6.29
CA ARG A 72 -15.45 -25.52 -6.38
C ARG A 72 -16.44 -24.35 -6.48
N ILE A 73 -16.08 -23.15 -6.00
CA ILE A 73 -16.96 -21.97 -5.96
C ILE A 73 -16.63 -20.99 -7.09
N ALA A 74 -15.35 -20.85 -7.45
CA ALA A 74 -14.84 -19.85 -8.39
C ALA A 74 -14.51 -20.40 -9.79
N GLY A 75 -14.51 -21.73 -9.95
CA GLY A 75 -14.29 -22.43 -11.23
C GLY A 75 -15.47 -22.41 -12.18
#